data_AF-A0A814FF19-F1
#
_entry.id   AF-A0A814FF19-F1
#
_cell.length_a   1.000
_cell.length_b   1.000
_cell.length_c   1.000
_cell.angle_alpha   90.00
_cell.angle_beta   90.00
_cell.angle_gamma   90.00
#
_symmetry.space_group_name_H-M   'P 1'
#
loop_
_entity.id
_entity.type
_entity.pdbx_description
1 polymer ?
#
loop_
_entity_poly.entity_id
_entity_poly.type
_entity_poly.pdbx_seq_one_letter_code
_entity_poly.pdbx_strand_id
1 'polypeptide(L)'
;MSTLATILQDEISTATLQKGLYAIAACTLIGAAAYAGYKAAEPETKHLPSHRHPESNEQIEKVLEALRLDDDDKLRVIMQSLEREMELGLSPATHPTADVKMFATYVRSTADGSETGQVLALDLGGTNFRVLLVDLLPQSKVELTSKIFVIPQSIMLGEGSYLFRHLADCLMEFMNKENLNKPGVRYPLGFTFSFPCKQEGLASARLSTWTKGFTCSGVVNEDVVKMLQVAIDEKNINVQCVALVNDTVGTLMACAYKDPNTEIGLILGTGTNACYMEKLDRVGTWDGDYNDPKQVIINMEWGAFGNNHRLNHIRTKYDEEVDLSSVNPGKQIFEKMISGMYMGEIVRLIMLDLIHQNLLFIGKCNGSEDFKTPLFTRGGFYTKYVSSVEMDEGIGFSNTRRVLEDIGIRNPSYDDCAIVQHICKIVSKRAARLAGAGLAVLINRINKPNVTVGVDGSLYRYHPRFKRNMEKCMQNLVSKNIKFKLSLSDDGSGKGAGLIAVVASRYLQQLSQSTSTLHNHNNEKVPTQFQKHLSTLQSPM
;
A
#
# COMPACT_ATOMS: atom_id res chain seq x y z
N MET A 1 34.09 49.12 -11.05
CA MET A 1 33.59 47.75 -11.31
C MET A 1 32.16 47.51 -10.81
N SER A 2 31.59 48.28 -9.87
CA SER A 2 30.22 48.04 -9.40
C SER A 2 29.12 48.56 -10.34
N THR A 3 29.37 49.56 -11.18
CA THR A 3 28.34 50.14 -12.06
C THR A 3 28.03 49.32 -13.31
N LEU A 4 28.99 48.53 -13.81
CA LEU A 4 28.78 47.64 -14.97
C LEU A 4 28.06 46.35 -14.59
N ALA A 5 28.24 45.87 -13.34
CA ALA A 5 27.57 44.66 -12.85
C ALA A 5 26.06 44.89 -12.68
N THR A 6 25.64 46.06 -12.19
CA THR A 6 24.22 46.38 -12.01
C THR A 6 23.47 46.53 -13.33
N ILE A 7 24.10 47.11 -14.36
CA ILE A 7 23.51 47.26 -15.71
C ILE A 7 23.33 45.88 -16.38
N LEU A 8 24.33 44.99 -16.25
CA LEU A 8 24.23 43.62 -16.76
C LEU A 8 23.15 42.80 -16.02
N GLN A 9 22.94 43.05 -14.73
CA GLN A 9 21.94 42.32 -13.94
C GLN A 9 20.50 42.78 -14.26
N ASP A 10 20.31 44.07 -14.54
CA ASP A 10 19.02 44.62 -14.98
C ASP A 10 18.68 44.21 -16.43
N GLU A 11 19.66 44.12 -17.34
CA GLU A 11 19.46 43.60 -18.70
C GLU A 11 19.13 42.10 -18.72
N ILE A 12 19.74 41.30 -17.83
CA ILE A 12 19.43 39.87 -17.70
C ILE A 12 18.04 39.65 -17.06
N SER A 13 17.66 40.48 -16.10
CA SER A 13 16.34 40.44 -15.46
C SER A 13 15.21 40.79 -16.43
N THR A 14 15.38 41.85 -17.23
CA THR A 14 14.42 42.25 -18.27
C THR A 14 14.31 41.22 -19.39
N ALA A 15 15.41 40.62 -19.85
CA ALA A 15 15.39 39.54 -20.83
C ALA A 15 14.70 38.25 -20.32
N THR A 16 14.80 37.98 -19.02
CA THR A 16 14.15 36.81 -18.38
C THR A 16 12.64 37.05 -18.21
N LEU A 17 12.24 38.28 -17.86
CA LEU A 17 10.83 38.69 -17.80
C LEU A 17 10.17 38.65 -19.18
N GLN A 18 10.89 39.09 -20.22
CA GLN A 18 10.41 39.05 -21.60
C GLN A 18 10.23 37.61 -22.09
N LYS A 19 11.18 36.70 -21.80
CA LYS A 19 11.05 35.25 -22.08
C LYS A 19 9.88 34.60 -21.32
N GLY A 20 9.62 35.03 -20.08
CA GLY A 20 8.46 34.62 -19.31
C GLY A 20 7.13 35.07 -19.91
N LEU A 21 7.05 36.33 -20.38
CA LEU A 21 5.89 36.83 -21.10
C LEU A 21 5.68 36.15 -22.46
N TYR A 22 6.75 35.86 -23.21
CA TYR A 22 6.66 35.08 -24.45
C TYR A 22 6.24 33.64 -24.20
N ALA A 23 6.66 33.02 -23.09
CA ALA A 23 6.21 31.68 -22.71
C ALA A 23 4.74 31.66 -22.26
N ILE A 24 4.28 32.68 -21.54
CA ILE A 24 2.87 32.82 -21.15
C ILE A 24 2.00 33.12 -22.36
N ALA A 25 2.44 34.02 -23.26
CA ALA A 25 1.78 34.32 -24.53
C ALA A 25 1.77 33.13 -25.49
N ALA A 26 2.85 32.34 -25.54
CA ALA A 26 2.91 31.09 -26.28
C ALA A 26 2.00 30.03 -25.67
N CYS A 27 1.89 29.92 -24.34
CA CYS A 27 0.96 29.01 -23.68
C CYS A 27 -0.51 29.42 -23.86
N THR A 28 -0.83 30.72 -23.88
CA THR A 28 -2.18 31.21 -24.22
C THR A 28 -2.48 31.10 -25.70
N LEU A 29 -1.50 31.27 -26.60
CA LEU A 29 -1.63 31.01 -28.04
C LEU A 29 -1.77 29.51 -28.34
N ILE A 30 -1.04 28.63 -27.65
CA ILE A 30 -1.18 27.17 -27.75
C ILE A 30 -2.50 26.73 -27.14
N GLY A 31 -2.93 27.30 -26.01
CA GLY A 31 -4.24 27.04 -25.40
C GLY A 31 -5.41 27.53 -26.26
N ALA A 32 -5.28 28.70 -26.88
CA ALA A 32 -6.26 29.24 -27.81
C ALA A 32 -6.24 28.51 -29.16
N ALA A 33 -5.08 28.06 -29.65
CA ALA A 33 -4.96 27.23 -30.85
C ALA A 33 -5.43 25.79 -30.60
N ALA A 34 -5.26 25.25 -29.39
CA ALA A 34 -5.82 23.97 -28.98
C ALA A 34 -7.33 24.06 -28.77
N TYR A 35 -7.86 25.17 -28.24
CA TYR A 35 -9.29 25.42 -28.11
C TYR A 35 -9.96 25.77 -29.45
N ALA A 36 -9.27 26.51 -30.32
CA ALA A 36 -9.69 26.77 -31.70
C ALA A 36 -9.56 25.52 -32.56
N GLY A 37 -8.54 24.67 -32.34
CA GLY A 37 -8.41 23.35 -32.93
C GLY A 37 -9.47 22.37 -32.44
N TYR A 38 -9.84 22.43 -31.16
CA TYR A 38 -10.96 21.69 -30.57
C TYR A 38 -12.32 22.15 -31.15
N LYS A 39 -12.55 23.46 -31.26
CA LYS A 39 -13.74 24.03 -31.93
C LYS A 39 -13.73 23.85 -33.46
N ALA A 40 -12.58 23.81 -34.10
CA ALA A 40 -12.43 23.52 -35.53
C ALA A 40 -12.46 22.01 -35.83
N ALA A 41 -12.38 21.15 -34.80
CA ALA A 41 -12.65 19.71 -34.86
C ALA A 41 -14.12 19.36 -34.49
N GLU A 42 -14.92 20.31 -33.98
CA GLU A 42 -16.39 20.15 -33.87
C GLU A 42 -17.12 19.87 -35.22
N PRO A 43 -16.64 20.31 -36.40
CA PRO A 43 -17.23 19.93 -37.68
C PRO A 43 -16.87 18.50 -38.11
N GLU A 44 -15.68 17.97 -37.75
CA GLU A 44 -15.26 16.60 -38.14
C GLU A 44 -15.76 15.52 -37.16
N THR A 45 -16.04 15.88 -35.90
CA THR A 45 -16.69 14.97 -34.94
C THR A 45 -18.17 14.71 -35.23
N LYS A 46 -18.81 15.50 -36.11
CA LYS A 46 -20.18 15.27 -36.59
C LYS A 46 -20.34 14.12 -37.60
N HIS A 47 -19.23 13.50 -38.05
CA HIS A 47 -19.27 12.49 -39.11
C HIS A 47 -18.70 11.11 -38.75
N LEU A 48 -18.39 10.84 -37.48
CA LEU A 48 -18.32 9.45 -37.02
C LEU A 48 -19.74 9.01 -36.67
N PRO A 49 -20.36 8.05 -37.39
CA PRO A 49 -21.71 7.63 -37.08
C PRO A 49 -21.77 7.06 -35.67
N SER A 50 -22.36 7.82 -34.73
CA SER A 50 -22.83 7.23 -33.48
C SER A 50 -24.09 6.44 -33.83
N HIS A 51 -24.02 5.13 -33.65
CA HIS A 51 -25.17 4.25 -33.84
C HIS A 51 -26.14 4.30 -32.65
N ARG A 52 -26.03 5.30 -31.76
CA ARG A 52 -26.64 5.29 -30.44
C ARG A 52 -27.57 6.47 -30.21
N HIS A 53 -28.68 6.22 -29.54
CA HIS A 53 -29.67 7.23 -29.21
C HIS A 53 -29.11 8.18 -28.13
N PRO A 54 -29.36 9.51 -28.17
CA PRO A 54 -28.87 10.45 -27.15
C PRO A 54 -29.26 10.07 -25.71
N GLU A 55 -30.43 9.47 -25.53
CA GLU A 55 -30.92 8.96 -24.23
C GLU A 55 -30.00 7.88 -23.63
N SER A 56 -29.25 7.13 -24.47
CA SER A 56 -28.33 6.11 -23.99
C SER A 56 -27.16 6.70 -23.21
N ASN A 57 -26.72 7.92 -23.51
CA ASN A 57 -25.66 8.59 -22.75
C ASN A 57 -26.16 8.98 -21.36
N GLU A 58 -27.38 9.49 -21.25
CA GLU A 58 -28.00 9.81 -19.95
C GLU A 58 -28.18 8.56 -19.08
N GLN A 59 -28.58 7.43 -19.69
CA GLN A 59 -28.68 6.14 -18.99
C GLN A 59 -27.33 5.64 -18.47
N ILE A 60 -26.27 5.76 -19.27
CA ILE A 60 -24.91 5.42 -18.85
C ILE A 60 -24.48 6.30 -17.67
N GLU A 61 -24.66 7.61 -17.78
CA GLU A 61 -24.32 8.56 -16.71
C GLU A 61 -25.08 8.23 -15.41
N LYS A 62 -26.37 7.88 -15.50
CA LYS A 62 -27.17 7.47 -14.35
C LYS A 62 -26.61 6.21 -13.65
N VAL A 63 -26.09 5.26 -14.42
CA VAL A 63 -25.42 4.07 -13.87
C VAL A 63 -24.11 4.46 -13.17
N LEU A 64 -23.33 5.36 -13.77
CA LEU A 64 -22.01 5.75 -13.28
C LEU A 64 -22.05 6.76 -12.13
N GLU A 65 -23.15 7.50 -11.97
CA GLU A 65 -23.31 8.51 -10.92
C GLU A 65 -23.17 7.91 -9.52
N ALA A 66 -23.64 6.67 -9.30
CA ALA A 66 -23.50 5.98 -8.03
C ALA A 66 -22.05 5.70 -7.62
N LEU A 67 -21.11 5.71 -8.57
CA LEU A 67 -19.68 5.54 -8.33
C LEU A 67 -18.97 6.87 -8.06
N ARG A 68 -19.63 8.01 -8.28
CA ARG A 68 -18.99 9.32 -8.12
C ARG A 68 -18.93 9.71 -6.65
N LEU A 69 -17.70 9.95 -6.20
CA LEU A 69 -17.39 10.51 -4.88
C LEU A 69 -16.79 11.90 -5.00
N ASP A 70 -17.31 12.75 -5.89
CA ASP A 70 -16.75 14.09 -6.17
C ASP A 70 -16.99 15.12 -5.07
N ASP A 71 -17.95 14.86 -4.18
CA ASP A 71 -18.27 15.71 -3.04
C ASP A 71 -17.31 15.47 -1.87
N ASP A 72 -16.56 16.51 -1.49
CA ASP A 72 -15.63 16.46 -0.38
C ASP A 72 -16.35 16.35 0.99
N ASP A 73 -17.62 16.76 1.10
CA ASP A 73 -18.39 16.61 2.35
C ASP A 73 -18.76 15.15 2.61
N LYS A 74 -19.08 14.38 1.57
CA LYS A 74 -19.22 12.92 1.69
C LYS A 74 -17.91 12.28 2.15
N LEU A 75 -16.76 12.73 1.64
CA LEU A 75 -15.45 12.26 2.09
C LEU A 75 -15.19 12.62 3.56
N ARG A 76 -15.59 13.81 4.03
CA ARG A 76 -15.48 14.19 5.45
C ARG A 76 -16.31 13.29 6.37
N VAL A 77 -17.49 12.85 5.94
CA VAL A 77 -18.30 11.86 6.69
C VAL A 77 -17.58 10.50 6.80
N ILE A 78 -16.94 10.06 5.71
CA ILE A 78 -16.13 8.84 5.71
C ILE A 78 -14.91 8.99 6.64
N MET A 79 -14.25 10.15 6.60
CA MET A 79 -13.12 10.47 7.49
C MET A 79 -13.50 10.38 8.97
N GLN A 80 -14.62 11.00 9.36
CA GLN A 80 -15.14 10.92 10.74
C GLN A 80 -15.48 9.48 11.14
N SER A 81 -16.03 8.70 10.23
CA SER A 81 -16.34 7.29 10.47
C SER A 81 -15.07 6.46 10.67
N LEU A 82 -14.02 6.69 9.85
CA LEU A 82 -12.73 6.01 10.00
C LEU A 82 -12.06 6.40 11.33
N GLU A 83 -12.05 7.68 11.69
CA GLU A 83 -11.49 8.14 12.96
C GLU A 83 -12.18 7.48 14.16
N ARG A 84 -13.52 7.34 14.11
CA ARG A 84 -14.26 6.60 15.14
C ARG A 84 -13.85 5.12 15.20
N GLU A 85 -13.68 4.45 14.07
CA GLU A 85 -13.23 3.05 14.04
C GLU A 85 -11.79 2.90 14.55
N MET A 86 -10.93 3.89 14.31
CA MET A 86 -9.58 3.94 14.88
C MET A 86 -9.62 4.01 16.41
N GLU A 87 -10.48 4.85 17.00
CA GLU A 87 -10.65 4.93 18.46
C GLU A 87 -11.16 3.61 19.05
N LEU A 88 -12.09 2.93 18.36
CA LEU A 88 -12.56 1.61 18.76
C LEU A 88 -11.43 0.57 18.72
N GLY A 89 -10.56 0.63 17.71
CA GLY A 89 -9.39 -0.24 17.59
C GLY A 89 -8.32 0.02 18.65
N LEU A 90 -8.13 1.27 19.08
CA LEU A 90 -7.12 1.64 20.08
C LEU A 90 -7.58 1.42 21.54
N SER A 91 -8.89 1.27 21.77
CA SER A 91 -9.47 1.06 23.09
C SER A 91 -9.51 -0.43 23.49
N PRO A 92 -8.99 -0.83 24.66
CA PRO A 92 -9.01 -2.22 25.11
C PRO A 92 -10.41 -2.84 25.19
N ALA A 93 -11.41 -2.04 25.57
CA ALA A 93 -12.78 -2.51 25.74
C ALA A 93 -13.44 -2.92 24.41
N THR A 94 -13.04 -2.27 23.31
CA THR A 94 -13.67 -2.43 21.99
C THR A 94 -12.77 -3.13 20.97
N HIS A 95 -11.46 -3.19 21.21
CA HIS A 95 -10.47 -3.81 20.31
C HIS A 95 -10.83 -5.24 19.85
N PRO A 96 -11.33 -6.16 20.72
CA PRO A 96 -11.68 -7.51 20.30
C PRO A 96 -12.71 -7.54 19.16
N THR A 97 -13.68 -6.63 19.16
CA THR A 97 -14.78 -6.55 18.19
C THR A 97 -14.61 -5.45 17.14
N ALA A 98 -13.60 -4.59 17.27
CA ALA A 98 -13.32 -3.54 16.28
C ALA A 98 -12.94 -4.15 14.93
N ASP A 99 -13.38 -3.52 13.83
CA ASP A 99 -13.01 -3.94 12.48
C ASP A 99 -11.63 -3.42 12.09
N VAL A 100 -11.36 -2.14 12.33
CA VAL A 100 -10.03 -1.55 12.18
C VAL A 100 -9.23 -1.87 13.45
N LYS A 101 -8.28 -2.79 13.34
CA LYS A 101 -7.65 -3.39 14.53
C LYS A 101 -6.64 -2.49 15.22
N MET A 102 -5.92 -1.63 14.51
CA MET A 102 -4.98 -0.68 15.12
C MET A 102 -3.92 -1.38 15.99
N PHE A 103 -3.29 -2.43 15.47
CA PHE A 103 -2.29 -3.22 16.20
C PHE A 103 -1.04 -2.39 16.53
N ALA A 104 -0.67 -2.37 17.81
CA ALA A 104 0.61 -1.81 18.25
C ALA A 104 1.76 -2.72 17.83
N THR A 105 2.75 -2.14 17.14
CA THR A 105 3.85 -2.91 16.51
C THR A 105 5.09 -3.04 17.38
N TYR A 106 5.09 -2.42 18.57
CA TYR A 106 6.25 -2.28 19.46
C TYR A 106 7.45 -1.52 18.84
N VAL A 107 7.31 -0.96 17.63
CA VAL A 107 8.31 -0.08 17.01
C VAL A 107 8.05 1.35 17.48
N ARG A 108 8.94 1.88 18.33
CA ARG A 108 8.77 3.19 19.01
C ARG A 108 9.59 4.32 18.42
N SER A 109 10.56 4.00 17.58
CA SER A 109 11.44 4.95 16.93
C SER A 109 11.58 4.60 15.47
N THR A 110 11.71 5.63 14.64
CA THR A 110 12.15 5.47 13.26
C THR A 110 13.67 5.36 13.20
N ALA A 111 14.18 4.89 12.06
CA ALA A 111 15.61 4.89 11.82
C ALA A 111 16.14 6.35 11.77
N ASP A 112 17.30 6.61 12.37
CA ASP A 112 17.87 7.96 12.53
C ASP A 112 19.13 8.21 11.68
N GLY A 113 19.55 7.20 10.90
CA GLY A 113 20.72 7.28 10.03
C GLY A 113 22.03 6.89 10.73
N SER A 114 22.01 6.64 12.04
CA SER A 114 23.16 6.12 12.78
C SER A 114 23.33 4.61 12.60
N GLU A 115 22.35 3.92 12.01
CA GLU A 115 22.34 2.47 11.82
C GLU A 115 23.48 2.00 10.91
N THR A 116 24.20 0.97 11.37
CA THR A 116 25.31 0.34 10.65
C THR A 116 25.32 -1.15 10.89
N GLY A 117 25.83 -1.91 9.91
CA GLY A 117 26.03 -3.35 9.99
C GLY A 117 25.19 -4.14 8.99
N GLN A 118 25.49 -5.44 8.93
CA GLN A 118 24.83 -6.39 8.03
C GLN A 118 23.70 -7.12 8.72
N VAL A 119 22.53 -7.12 8.11
CA VAL A 119 21.35 -7.83 8.60
C VAL A 119 20.63 -8.55 7.47
N LEU A 120 19.87 -9.57 7.83
CA LEU A 120 19.01 -10.26 6.88
C LEU A 120 17.60 -9.71 6.98
N ALA A 121 16.88 -9.72 5.86
CA ALA A 121 15.45 -9.55 5.82
C ALA A 121 14.82 -10.71 5.03
N LEU A 122 13.68 -11.20 5.52
CA LEU A 122 12.86 -12.18 4.82
C LEU A 122 11.49 -11.56 4.60
N ASP A 123 11.10 -11.41 3.34
CA ASP A 123 9.85 -10.75 2.95
C ASP A 123 8.89 -11.76 2.31
N LEU A 124 7.88 -12.19 3.08
CA LEU A 124 6.90 -13.18 2.66
C LEU A 124 5.72 -12.52 1.92
N GLY A 125 5.72 -12.68 0.60
CA GLY A 125 4.64 -12.24 -0.28
C GLY A 125 3.56 -13.30 -0.54
N GLY A 126 2.66 -13.01 -1.48
CA GLY A 126 1.51 -13.86 -1.81
C GLY A 126 1.81 -15.08 -2.68
N THR A 127 2.94 -15.11 -3.38
CA THR A 127 3.30 -16.19 -4.34
C THR A 127 4.80 -16.43 -4.38
N ASN A 128 5.57 -15.39 -4.08
CA ASN A 128 7.01 -15.43 -3.91
C ASN A 128 7.35 -14.84 -2.56
N PHE A 129 8.54 -15.17 -2.08
CA PHE A 129 9.19 -14.44 -1.00
C PHE A 129 10.59 -14.05 -1.40
N ARG A 130 11.19 -13.14 -0.62
CA ARG A 130 12.52 -12.64 -0.89
C ARG A 130 13.38 -12.78 0.36
N VAL A 131 14.64 -13.16 0.15
CA VAL A 131 15.67 -13.07 1.17
C VAL A 131 16.62 -11.95 0.74
N LEU A 132 16.94 -11.06 1.67
CA LEU A 132 17.80 -9.90 1.44
C LEU A 132 18.91 -9.86 2.47
N LEU A 133 20.12 -9.56 2.03
CA LEU A 133 21.19 -9.01 2.85
C LEU A 133 21.12 -7.49 2.73
N VAL A 134 20.86 -6.83 3.84
CA VAL A 134 20.85 -5.37 3.97
C VAL A 134 22.13 -4.96 4.67
N ASP A 135 23.01 -4.27 3.94
CA ASP A 135 24.24 -3.71 4.47
C ASP A 135 24.04 -2.21 4.71
N LEU A 136 23.95 -1.83 5.99
CA LEU A 136 23.83 -0.44 6.41
C LEU A 136 25.23 0.13 6.59
N LEU A 137 25.58 1.04 5.69
CA LEU A 137 26.87 1.72 5.66
C LEU A 137 26.76 3.11 6.30
N PRO A 138 27.89 3.70 6.73
CA PRO A 138 27.92 5.06 7.23
C PRO A 138 27.32 6.08 6.23
N GLN A 139 26.90 7.24 6.75
CA GLN A 139 26.25 8.30 5.97
C GLN A 139 24.94 7.87 5.29
N SER A 140 24.17 6.99 5.96
CA SER A 140 22.85 6.56 5.50
C SER A 140 22.83 5.85 4.13
N LYS A 141 23.95 5.24 3.74
CA LYS A 141 24.02 4.43 2.51
C LYS A 141 23.55 3.00 2.82
N VAL A 142 22.76 2.43 1.91
CA VAL A 142 22.28 1.04 2.01
C VAL A 142 22.69 0.28 0.76
N GLU A 143 23.38 -0.84 0.95
CA GLU A 143 23.63 -1.82 -0.11
C GLU A 143 22.73 -3.03 0.09
N LEU A 144 22.17 -3.53 -1.00
CA LEU A 144 21.24 -4.64 -1.00
C LEU A 144 21.69 -5.75 -1.92
N THR A 145 21.76 -6.96 -1.37
CA THR A 145 21.80 -8.20 -2.15
C THR A 145 20.51 -8.95 -1.89
N SER A 146 19.81 -9.40 -2.92
CA SER A 146 18.53 -10.11 -2.74
C SER A 146 18.37 -11.29 -3.68
N LYS A 147 17.54 -12.25 -3.26
CA LYS A 147 17.10 -13.37 -4.07
C LYS A 147 15.61 -13.62 -3.86
N ILE A 148 14.90 -13.81 -4.97
CA ILE A 148 13.48 -14.15 -4.99
C ILE A 148 13.34 -15.67 -5.06
N PHE A 149 12.44 -16.22 -4.25
CA PHE A 149 12.09 -17.63 -4.21
C PHE A 149 10.60 -17.80 -4.44
N VAL A 150 10.22 -18.80 -5.24
CA VAL A 150 8.82 -19.16 -5.47
C VAL A 150 8.31 -20.00 -4.30
N ILE A 151 7.06 -19.79 -3.91
CA ILE A 151 6.36 -20.66 -2.97
C ILE A 151 5.43 -21.56 -3.78
N PRO A 152 5.70 -22.87 -3.83
CA PRO A 152 4.80 -23.81 -4.48
C PRO A 152 3.39 -23.73 -3.88
N GLN A 153 2.36 -23.82 -4.72
CA GLN A 153 0.97 -23.77 -4.28
C GLN A 153 0.65 -24.88 -3.27
N SER A 154 1.26 -26.06 -3.42
CA SER A 154 1.14 -27.17 -2.46
C SER A 154 1.65 -26.80 -1.06
N ILE A 155 2.63 -25.89 -0.95
CA ILE A 155 3.13 -25.40 0.33
C ILE A 155 2.17 -24.34 0.91
N MET A 156 1.68 -23.41 0.08
CA MET A 156 0.71 -22.38 0.50
C MET A 156 -0.61 -22.95 1.04
N LEU A 157 -1.00 -24.13 0.55
CA LEU A 157 -2.23 -24.83 0.92
C LEU A 157 -2.00 -26.03 1.84
N GLY A 158 -0.73 -26.32 2.18
CA GLY A 158 -0.32 -27.50 2.95
C GLY A 158 -0.27 -27.26 4.46
N GLU A 159 0.57 -28.01 5.16
CA GLU A 159 0.82 -27.79 6.59
C GLU A 159 1.80 -26.64 6.82
N GLY A 160 1.58 -25.87 7.88
CA GLY A 160 2.44 -24.75 8.27
C GLY A 160 3.90 -25.14 8.47
N SER A 161 4.17 -26.33 9.03
CA SER A 161 5.53 -26.83 9.23
C SER A 161 6.34 -26.90 7.93
N TYR A 162 5.71 -27.30 6.81
CA TYR A 162 6.34 -27.32 5.49
C TYR A 162 6.63 -25.92 4.96
N LEU A 163 5.76 -24.95 5.22
CA LEU A 163 6.01 -23.55 4.85
C LEU A 163 7.27 -23.02 5.54
N PHE A 164 7.34 -23.10 6.88
CA PHE A 164 8.48 -22.56 7.62
C PHE A 164 9.79 -23.31 7.30
N ARG A 165 9.72 -24.63 7.07
CA ARG A 165 10.87 -25.41 6.60
C ARG A 165 11.36 -24.94 5.23
N HIS A 166 10.45 -24.70 4.27
CA HIS A 166 10.78 -24.15 2.95
C HIS A 166 11.43 -22.77 3.04
N LEU A 167 10.92 -21.90 3.91
CA LEU A 167 11.54 -20.58 4.16
C LEU A 167 12.97 -20.72 4.69
N ALA A 168 13.19 -21.63 5.64
CA ALA A 168 14.51 -21.90 6.21
C ALA A 168 15.48 -22.53 5.18
N ASP A 169 14.99 -23.42 4.31
CA ASP A 169 15.78 -24.02 3.22
C ASP A 169 16.29 -22.95 2.25
N CYS A 170 15.42 -22.03 1.81
CA CYS A 170 15.83 -20.94 0.93
C CYS A 170 16.75 -19.93 1.63
N LEU A 171 16.54 -19.67 2.93
CA LEU A 171 17.43 -18.84 3.72
C LEU A 171 18.83 -19.46 3.80
N MET A 172 18.94 -20.76 4.05
CA MET A 172 20.20 -21.50 4.02
C MET A 172 20.86 -21.45 2.64
N GLU A 173 20.08 -21.64 1.56
CA GLU A 173 20.58 -21.52 0.19
C GLU A 173 21.18 -20.13 -0.09
N PHE A 174 20.50 -19.07 0.37
CA PHE A 174 20.99 -17.69 0.25
C PHE A 174 22.26 -17.46 1.08
N MET A 175 22.29 -17.90 2.34
CA MET A 175 23.44 -17.81 3.23
C MET A 175 24.69 -18.47 2.65
N ASN A 176 24.53 -19.65 2.04
CA ASN A 176 25.60 -20.37 1.36
C ASN A 176 26.11 -19.62 0.13
N LYS A 177 25.18 -19.15 -0.72
CA LYS A 177 25.53 -18.44 -1.95
C LYS A 177 26.32 -17.16 -1.69
N GLU A 178 25.92 -16.39 -0.67
CA GLU A 178 26.54 -15.11 -0.30
C GLU A 178 27.71 -15.27 0.70
N ASN A 179 28.13 -16.51 1.00
CA ASN A 179 29.24 -16.83 1.92
C ASN A 179 29.09 -16.21 3.32
N LEU A 180 27.88 -16.27 3.88
CA LEU A 180 27.53 -15.67 5.17
C LEU A 180 27.65 -16.65 6.35
N ASN A 181 27.92 -17.93 6.12
CA ASN A 181 28.10 -18.93 7.18
C ASN A 181 29.51 -18.85 7.81
N LYS A 182 29.81 -17.69 8.41
CA LYS A 182 31.10 -17.41 9.06
C LYS A 182 31.06 -17.83 10.54
N PRO A 183 32.08 -18.56 11.05
CA PRO A 183 32.17 -18.89 12.48
C PRO A 183 32.08 -17.65 13.36
N GLY A 184 31.26 -17.71 14.41
CA GLY A 184 31.11 -16.62 15.39
C GLY A 184 30.25 -15.43 14.96
N VAL A 185 29.73 -15.41 13.72
CA VAL A 185 28.86 -14.32 13.23
C VAL A 185 27.41 -14.78 13.18
N ARG A 186 26.55 -14.24 14.04
CA ARG A 186 25.10 -14.47 14.04
C ARG A 186 24.39 -13.30 13.38
N TYR A 187 23.69 -13.56 12.29
CA TYR A 187 22.98 -12.52 11.54
C TYR A 187 21.59 -12.28 12.15
N PRO A 188 21.25 -11.05 12.55
CA PRO A 188 19.88 -10.72 12.90
C PRO A 188 19.00 -10.71 11.64
N LEU A 189 17.77 -11.19 11.78
CA LEU A 189 16.78 -11.31 10.73
C LEU A 189 15.54 -10.47 11.10
N GLY A 190 15.16 -9.58 10.18
CA GLY A 190 13.84 -8.97 10.16
C GLY A 190 12.91 -9.80 9.29
N PHE A 191 11.81 -10.28 9.86
CA PHE A 191 10.82 -11.08 9.15
C PHE A 191 9.62 -10.22 8.78
N THR A 192 9.51 -9.83 7.51
CA THR A 192 8.31 -9.20 6.99
C THR A 192 7.24 -10.25 6.74
N PHE A 193 6.20 -10.22 7.57
CA PHE A 193 5.09 -11.16 7.53
C PHE A 193 3.78 -10.37 7.40
N SER A 194 3.39 -10.10 6.16
CA SER A 194 2.28 -9.21 5.83
C SER A 194 0.93 -9.93 5.85
N PHE A 195 0.62 -10.55 6.99
CA PHE A 195 -0.67 -11.14 7.32
C PHE A 195 -1.20 -10.51 8.61
N PRO A 196 -2.52 -10.51 8.84
CA PRO A 196 -3.09 -10.03 10.10
C PRO A 196 -2.52 -10.81 11.28
N CYS A 197 -1.75 -10.13 12.12
CA CYS A 197 -1.10 -10.70 13.29
C CYS A 197 -1.40 -9.88 14.54
N LYS A 198 -1.69 -10.59 15.64
CA LYS A 198 -1.66 -9.99 16.97
C LYS A 198 -0.21 -10.02 17.46
N GLN A 199 0.46 -8.89 17.38
CA GLN A 199 1.83 -8.77 17.85
C GLN A 199 1.85 -8.73 19.38
N GLU A 200 2.72 -9.55 19.99
CA GLU A 200 2.89 -9.68 21.45
C GLU A 200 4.27 -9.19 21.92
N GLY A 201 5.12 -8.79 20.96
CA GLY A 201 6.40 -8.13 21.15
C GLY A 201 7.11 -7.91 19.80
N LEU A 202 8.31 -7.32 19.82
CA LEU A 202 9.01 -6.98 18.57
C LEU A 202 9.33 -8.22 17.71
N ALA A 203 9.62 -9.37 18.32
CA ALA A 203 9.84 -10.66 17.65
C ALA A 203 8.88 -11.76 18.15
N SER A 204 7.60 -11.42 18.33
CA SER A 204 6.58 -12.41 18.67
C SER A 204 5.23 -11.92 18.16
N ALA A 205 4.55 -12.73 17.36
CA ALA A 205 3.18 -12.45 16.98
C ALA A 205 2.43 -13.70 16.60
N ARG A 206 1.15 -13.73 16.95
CA ARG A 206 0.24 -14.81 16.58
C ARG A 206 -0.52 -14.46 15.31
N LEU A 207 -0.49 -15.35 14.34
CA LEU A 207 -1.29 -15.21 13.13
C LEU A 207 -2.77 -15.22 13.51
N SER A 208 -3.52 -14.19 13.11
CA SER A 208 -4.97 -14.13 13.34
C SER A 208 -5.75 -14.87 12.26
N THR A 209 -5.42 -14.67 11.00
CA THR A 209 -6.06 -15.35 9.86
C THR A 209 -5.16 -15.30 8.65
N TRP A 210 -5.20 -16.35 7.83
CA TRP A 210 -4.56 -16.31 6.53
C TRP A 210 -5.30 -15.40 5.55
N THR A 211 -4.54 -14.82 4.62
CA THR A 211 -5.01 -14.02 3.49
C THR A 211 -4.17 -14.36 2.26
N LYS A 212 -4.33 -13.63 1.15
CA LYS A 212 -3.47 -13.76 -0.05
C LYS A 212 -3.39 -15.18 -0.64
N GLY A 213 -4.44 -16.00 -0.44
CA GLY A 213 -4.53 -17.37 -0.95
C GLY A 213 -3.84 -18.44 -0.09
N PHE A 214 -3.24 -18.08 1.05
CA PHE A 214 -2.70 -19.06 2.00
C PHE A 214 -3.81 -19.72 2.80
N THR A 215 -3.64 -21.00 3.11
CA THR A 215 -4.52 -21.76 4.02
C THR A 215 -3.74 -22.72 4.92
N CYS A 216 -2.45 -22.46 5.14
CA CYS A 216 -1.56 -23.39 5.83
C CYS A 216 -2.11 -23.82 7.22
N SER A 217 -2.35 -25.12 7.40
CA SER A 217 -2.91 -25.64 8.65
C SER A 217 -1.90 -25.57 9.79
N GLY A 218 -2.39 -25.37 11.03
CA GLY A 218 -1.54 -25.36 12.23
C GLY A 218 -0.70 -24.10 12.44
N VAL A 219 -1.05 -22.97 11.80
CA VAL A 219 -0.36 -21.67 11.98
C VAL A 219 -1.24 -20.61 12.64
N VAL A 220 -2.56 -20.65 12.41
CA VAL A 220 -3.49 -19.69 13.03
C VAL A 220 -3.43 -19.84 14.55
N ASN A 221 -3.28 -18.72 15.25
CA ASN A 221 -3.02 -18.57 16.68
C ASN A 221 -1.63 -19.02 17.17
N GLU A 222 -0.75 -19.49 16.29
CA GLU A 222 0.63 -19.84 16.61
C GLU A 222 1.59 -18.67 16.41
N ASP A 223 2.69 -18.65 17.17
CA ASP A 223 3.73 -17.63 17.06
C ASP A 223 4.62 -17.89 15.83
N VAL A 224 4.42 -17.10 14.79
CA VAL A 224 5.10 -17.28 13.49
C VAL A 224 6.60 -17.00 13.55
N VAL A 225 7.06 -16.20 14.52
CA VAL A 225 8.50 -15.96 14.73
C VAL A 225 9.13 -17.20 15.34
N LYS A 226 8.47 -17.80 16.33
CA LYS A 226 8.95 -19.04 16.94
C LYS A 226 8.96 -20.18 15.91
N MET A 227 7.91 -20.33 15.12
CA MET A 227 7.85 -21.36 14.07
C MET A 227 8.98 -21.19 13.04
N LEU A 228 9.27 -19.95 12.61
CA LEU A 228 10.39 -19.68 11.72
C LEU A 228 11.74 -19.97 12.39
N GLN A 229 11.94 -19.54 13.65
CA GLN A 229 13.21 -19.76 14.35
C GLN A 229 13.51 -21.25 14.55
N VAL A 230 12.50 -22.05 14.92
CA VAL A 230 12.65 -23.52 15.02
C VAL A 230 13.10 -24.10 13.68
N ALA A 231 12.45 -23.72 12.58
CA ALA A 231 12.84 -24.19 11.26
C ALA A 231 14.25 -23.75 10.84
N ILE A 232 14.69 -22.55 11.25
CA ILE A 232 16.05 -22.03 11.02
C ILE A 232 17.08 -22.85 11.80
N ASP A 233 16.81 -23.12 13.08
CA ASP A 233 17.71 -23.86 13.96
C ASP A 233 17.91 -25.30 13.47
N GLU A 234 16.86 -25.94 12.92
CA GLU A 234 16.96 -27.26 12.25
C GLU A 234 17.93 -27.29 11.06
N LYS A 235 18.20 -26.13 10.41
CA LYS A 235 19.14 -26.02 9.29
C LYS A 235 20.58 -25.74 9.72
N ASN A 236 20.85 -25.58 11.01
CA ASN A 236 22.17 -25.25 11.56
C ASN A 236 22.82 -24.01 10.93
N ILE A 237 22.02 -22.99 10.58
CA ILE A 237 22.53 -21.68 10.09
C ILE A 237 22.50 -20.64 11.21
N ASN A 238 23.50 -19.74 11.23
CA ASN A 238 23.66 -18.78 12.33
C ASN A 238 22.81 -17.51 12.12
N VAL A 239 21.49 -17.67 12.16
CA VAL A 239 20.51 -16.59 11.97
C VAL A 239 19.58 -16.50 13.19
N GLN A 240 19.21 -15.29 13.58
CA GLN A 240 18.25 -15.04 14.66
C GLN A 240 17.14 -14.10 14.20
N CYS A 241 15.89 -14.53 14.25
CA CYS A 241 14.75 -13.65 14.02
C CYS A 241 14.57 -12.70 15.22
N VAL A 242 14.89 -11.42 15.02
CA VAL A 242 14.87 -10.39 16.08
C VAL A 242 13.73 -9.39 15.93
N ALA A 243 13.03 -9.41 14.80
CA ALA A 243 11.88 -8.57 14.55
C ALA A 243 10.89 -9.22 13.59
N LEU A 244 9.59 -9.08 13.88
CA LEU A 244 8.50 -9.30 12.95
C LEU A 244 7.96 -7.94 12.50
N VAL A 245 7.71 -7.80 11.21
CA VAL A 245 7.36 -6.53 10.59
C VAL A 245 6.20 -6.72 9.61
N ASN A 246 5.23 -5.81 9.63
CA ASN A 246 4.26 -5.70 8.55
C ASN A 246 4.87 -4.87 7.39
N ASP A 247 4.64 -5.24 6.13
CA ASP A 247 5.18 -4.52 4.96
C ASP A 247 4.96 -3.00 4.99
N THR A 248 3.85 -2.56 5.55
CA THR A 248 3.46 -1.16 5.64
C THR A 248 4.32 -0.43 6.67
N VAL A 249 4.64 -1.10 7.78
CA VAL A 249 5.59 -0.62 8.81
C VAL A 249 7.01 -0.59 8.24
N GLY A 250 7.40 -1.63 7.50
CA GLY A 250 8.67 -1.65 6.78
C GLY A 250 8.78 -0.47 5.79
N THR A 251 7.72 -0.22 5.02
CA THR A 251 7.64 0.92 4.09
C THR A 251 7.84 2.26 4.78
N LEU A 252 7.21 2.47 5.94
CA LEU A 252 7.43 3.66 6.78
C LEU A 252 8.91 3.76 7.17
N MET A 253 9.47 2.70 7.74
CA MET A 253 10.86 2.70 8.25
C MET A 253 11.90 2.94 7.16
N ALA A 254 11.74 2.31 6.00
CA ALA A 254 12.61 2.50 4.85
C ALA A 254 12.56 3.94 4.31
N CYS A 255 11.38 4.58 4.35
CA CYS A 255 11.22 5.96 3.94
C CYS A 255 11.77 6.93 5.02
N ALA A 256 11.54 6.62 6.31
CA ALA A 256 12.02 7.42 7.42
C ALA A 256 13.55 7.53 7.48
N TYR A 257 14.25 6.47 7.05
CA TYR A 257 15.72 6.48 6.93
C TYR A 257 16.26 7.55 5.96
N LYS A 258 15.45 7.96 4.97
CA LYS A 258 15.80 9.04 4.02
C LYS A 258 15.18 10.38 4.39
N ASP A 259 14.05 10.36 5.08
CA ASP A 259 13.31 11.55 5.48
C ASP A 259 12.74 11.41 6.89
N PRO A 260 13.35 12.07 7.89
CA PRO A 260 12.90 12.03 9.28
C PRO A 260 11.47 12.54 9.52
N ASN A 261 10.83 13.23 8.56
CA ASN A 261 9.43 13.65 8.69
C ASN A 261 8.45 12.53 8.32
N THR A 262 8.92 11.31 8.05
CA THR A 262 8.06 10.19 7.67
C THR A 262 7.31 9.64 8.88
N GLU A 263 5.99 9.80 8.88
CA GLU A 263 5.12 9.40 9.99
C GLU A 263 4.06 8.37 9.56
N ILE A 264 3.93 8.13 8.25
CA ILE A 264 2.91 7.23 7.68
C ILE A 264 3.59 6.31 6.67
N GLY A 265 3.26 5.03 6.74
CA GLY A 265 3.53 4.04 5.69
C GLY A 265 2.22 3.66 5.01
N LEU A 266 2.24 3.52 3.68
CA LEU A 266 1.08 3.20 2.87
C LEU A 266 1.44 2.12 1.83
N ILE A 267 0.63 1.08 1.78
CA ILE A 267 0.63 0.09 0.69
C ILE A 267 -0.60 0.30 -0.18
N LEU A 268 -0.38 0.49 -1.48
CA LEU A 268 -1.40 0.58 -2.53
C LEU A 268 -0.98 -0.30 -3.71
N GLY A 269 -1.35 -1.58 -3.63
CA GLY A 269 -1.00 -2.59 -4.64
C GLY A 269 -2.16 -3.57 -4.83
N THR A 270 -1.85 -4.88 -4.79
CA THR A 270 -2.88 -5.93 -4.80
C THR A 270 -3.85 -5.76 -3.62
N GLY A 271 -3.33 -5.45 -2.43
CA GLY A 271 -4.11 -5.02 -1.28
C GLY A 271 -3.88 -3.54 -0.95
N THR A 272 -4.49 -3.08 0.14
CA THR A 272 -4.15 -1.78 0.72
C THR A 272 -4.11 -1.82 2.24
N ASN A 273 -3.07 -1.21 2.80
CA ASN A 273 -2.92 -1.04 4.24
C ASN A 273 -2.22 0.29 4.56
N ALA A 274 -2.40 0.79 5.77
CA ALA A 274 -1.70 1.95 6.29
C ALA A 274 -1.19 1.68 7.71
N CYS A 275 -0.06 2.30 8.03
CA CYS A 275 0.46 2.39 9.38
C CYS A 275 0.89 3.83 9.66
N TYR A 276 0.93 4.22 10.92
CA TYR A 276 1.36 5.57 11.30
C TYR A 276 1.93 5.61 12.71
N MET A 277 2.71 6.64 12.99
CA MET A 277 3.23 6.92 14.34
C MET A 277 2.13 7.56 15.21
N GLU A 278 1.78 6.90 16.32
CA GLU A 278 0.80 7.37 17.30
C GLU A 278 1.46 7.64 18.65
N LYS A 279 0.88 8.56 19.42
CA LYS A 279 1.31 8.84 20.80
C LYS A 279 0.81 7.77 21.76
N LEU A 280 1.66 7.31 22.67
CA LEU A 280 1.31 6.23 23.60
C LEU A 280 0.11 6.52 24.50
N ASP A 281 -0.16 7.78 24.82
CA ASP A 281 -1.32 8.20 25.62
C ASP A 281 -2.67 7.94 24.92
N ARG A 282 -2.67 7.75 23.59
CA ARG A 282 -3.85 7.40 22.78
C ARG A 282 -3.97 5.91 22.50
N VAL A 283 -2.97 5.10 22.86
CA VAL A 283 -2.94 3.66 22.59
C VAL A 283 -3.31 2.91 23.86
N GLY A 284 -4.61 2.80 24.15
CA GLY A 284 -5.09 2.12 25.35
C GLY A 284 -4.72 0.63 25.38
N THR A 285 -4.52 0.01 24.21
CA THR A 285 -4.05 -1.38 24.05
C THR A 285 -2.55 -1.57 24.31
N TRP A 286 -1.79 -0.50 24.54
CA TRP A 286 -0.36 -0.60 24.82
C TRP A 286 -0.10 -1.28 26.16
N ASP A 287 0.76 -2.30 26.13
CA ASP A 287 1.15 -3.09 27.31
C ASP A 287 2.66 -3.05 27.59
N GLY A 288 3.39 -2.15 26.91
CA GLY A 288 4.81 -1.94 27.11
C GLY A 288 5.14 -0.81 28.09
N ASP A 289 6.40 -0.34 28.07
CA ASP A 289 6.83 0.75 28.94
C ASP A 289 6.44 2.14 28.39
N TYR A 290 6.43 3.15 29.25
CA TYR A 290 6.08 4.54 28.93
C TYR A 290 7.29 5.50 28.99
N ASN A 291 8.51 4.96 28.88
CA ASN A 291 9.74 5.77 28.80
C ASN A 291 9.78 6.56 27.49
N ASP A 292 10.78 7.40 27.28
CA ASP A 292 10.94 8.05 25.97
C ASP A 292 11.53 7.07 24.92
N PRO A 293 11.09 7.18 23.64
CA PRO A 293 10.09 8.12 23.12
C PRO A 293 8.65 7.63 23.34
N LYS A 294 7.74 8.53 23.74
CA LYS A 294 6.32 8.23 24.05
C LYS A 294 5.42 8.06 22.82
N GLN A 295 5.87 7.27 21.86
CA GLN A 295 5.16 6.98 20.62
C GLN A 295 5.37 5.53 20.20
N VAL A 296 4.51 5.04 19.31
CA VAL A 296 4.58 3.70 18.71
C VAL A 296 3.94 3.71 17.33
N ILE A 297 4.52 2.95 16.40
CA ILE A 297 3.88 2.72 15.10
C ILE A 297 2.67 1.80 15.29
N ILE A 298 1.53 2.23 14.77
CA ILE A 298 0.30 1.46 14.72
C ILE A 298 0.10 0.91 13.32
N ASN A 299 -0.01 -0.41 13.19
CA ASN A 299 -0.48 -1.07 11.97
C ASN A 299 -2.01 -1.10 11.98
N MET A 300 -2.65 -0.38 11.07
CA MET A 300 -4.10 -0.18 11.15
C MET A 300 -4.90 -1.41 10.72
N GLU A 301 -4.38 -2.18 9.74
CA GLU A 301 -5.16 -3.16 8.99
C GLU A 301 -6.46 -2.55 8.45
N TRP A 302 -6.36 -1.34 7.88
CA TRP A 302 -7.50 -0.48 7.56
C TRP A 302 -8.42 -1.02 6.46
N GLY A 303 -8.02 -2.11 5.78
CA GLY A 303 -8.80 -2.72 4.72
C GLY A 303 -10.15 -3.24 5.22
N ALA A 304 -10.23 -3.59 6.51
CA ALA A 304 -11.43 -4.02 7.21
C ALA A 304 -12.44 -2.90 7.50
N PHE A 305 -12.08 -1.63 7.29
CA PHE A 305 -13.02 -0.53 7.50
C PHE A 305 -14.30 -0.73 6.67
N GLY A 306 -15.46 -0.63 7.33
CA GLY A 306 -16.77 -0.82 6.71
C GLY A 306 -17.30 -2.26 6.72
N ASN A 307 -16.59 -3.24 7.30
CA ASN A 307 -17.16 -4.58 7.51
C ASN A 307 -18.46 -4.53 8.35
N ASN A 308 -18.53 -3.66 9.36
CA ASN A 308 -19.73 -3.31 10.12
C ASN A 308 -20.77 -2.43 9.38
N HIS A 309 -20.76 -2.44 8.04
CA HIS A 309 -21.73 -1.74 7.20
C HIS A 309 -21.67 -0.21 7.23
N ARG A 310 -20.71 0.42 7.92
CA ARG A 310 -20.56 1.88 7.95
C ARG A 310 -20.35 2.52 6.58
N LEU A 311 -19.81 1.77 5.63
CA LEU A 311 -19.58 2.24 4.26
C LEU A 311 -20.71 1.89 3.29
N ASN A 312 -21.80 1.26 3.72
CA ASN A 312 -22.87 0.82 2.80
C ASN A 312 -23.49 1.98 2.01
N HIS A 313 -23.53 3.20 2.56
CA HIS A 313 -24.06 4.38 1.90
C HIS A 313 -23.26 4.85 0.66
N ILE A 314 -22.02 4.34 0.46
CA ILE A 314 -21.20 4.60 -0.74
C ILE A 314 -20.96 3.35 -1.58
N ARG A 315 -21.43 2.19 -1.13
CA ARG A 315 -21.30 0.94 -1.87
C ARG A 315 -22.33 0.90 -2.98
N THR A 316 -21.90 0.40 -4.13
CA THR A 316 -22.77 0.13 -5.27
C THR A 316 -23.07 -1.36 -5.35
N LYS A 317 -24.06 -1.73 -6.18
CA LYS A 317 -24.34 -3.15 -6.50
C LYS A 317 -23.11 -3.92 -7.01
N TYR A 318 -22.15 -3.23 -7.64
CA TYR A 318 -20.91 -3.84 -8.11
C TYR A 318 -19.94 -4.14 -6.96
N ASP A 319 -19.88 -3.25 -5.96
CA ASP A 319 -19.07 -3.48 -4.75
C ASP A 319 -19.65 -4.63 -3.91
N GLU A 320 -20.98 -4.77 -3.89
CA GLU A 320 -21.67 -5.88 -3.25
C GLU A 320 -21.40 -7.21 -3.97
N GLU A 321 -21.49 -7.26 -5.30
CA GLU A 321 -21.18 -8.46 -6.09
C GLU A 321 -19.71 -8.90 -5.95
N VAL A 322 -18.77 -7.95 -5.96
CA VAL A 322 -17.35 -8.23 -5.70
C VAL A 322 -17.15 -8.83 -4.32
N ASP A 323 -17.83 -8.29 -3.31
CA ASP A 323 -17.75 -8.75 -1.93
C ASP A 323 -18.34 -10.16 -1.76
N LEU A 324 -19.57 -10.37 -2.22
CA LEU A 324 -20.28 -11.65 -2.14
C LEU A 324 -19.56 -12.79 -2.85
N SER A 325 -18.94 -12.50 -4.00
CA SER A 325 -18.20 -13.51 -4.77
C SER A 325 -16.79 -13.75 -4.24
N SER A 326 -16.25 -12.87 -3.37
CA SER A 326 -14.87 -12.95 -2.89
C SER A 326 -14.61 -14.17 -2.01
N VAL A 327 -13.32 -14.47 -1.75
CA VAL A 327 -12.91 -15.55 -0.83
C VAL A 327 -13.43 -15.30 0.59
N ASN A 328 -13.55 -14.03 0.99
CA ASN A 328 -13.98 -13.62 2.32
C ASN A 328 -15.13 -12.61 2.24
N PRO A 329 -16.37 -13.05 1.99
CA PRO A 329 -17.54 -12.16 1.96
C PRO A 329 -17.75 -11.42 3.28
N GLY A 330 -18.12 -10.14 3.20
CA GLY A 330 -18.33 -9.27 4.37
C GLY A 330 -17.04 -8.81 5.07
N LYS A 331 -15.87 -9.14 4.51
CA LYS A 331 -14.55 -8.74 5.04
C LYS A 331 -13.81 -7.85 4.05
N GLN A 332 -12.87 -7.06 4.56
CA GLN A 332 -12.00 -6.20 3.74
C GLN A 332 -12.76 -5.22 2.84
N ILE A 333 -13.87 -4.65 3.33
CA ILE A 333 -14.77 -3.81 2.52
C ILE A 333 -14.06 -2.58 1.95
N PHE A 334 -13.26 -1.88 2.74
CA PHE A 334 -12.51 -0.71 2.27
C PHE A 334 -11.44 -1.09 1.24
N GLU A 335 -10.72 -2.19 1.48
CA GLU A 335 -9.72 -2.69 0.53
C GLU A 335 -10.35 -3.08 -0.81
N LYS A 336 -11.53 -3.72 -0.81
CA LYS A 336 -12.28 -4.10 -2.01
C LYS A 336 -12.67 -2.92 -2.89
N MET A 337 -12.88 -1.75 -2.31
CA MET A 337 -13.22 -0.53 -3.06
C MET A 337 -12.00 0.25 -3.58
N ILE A 338 -10.77 -0.12 -3.18
CA ILE A 338 -9.54 0.63 -3.46
C ILE A 338 -8.50 -0.17 -4.25
N SER A 339 -8.24 -1.41 -3.83
CA SER A 339 -7.02 -2.11 -4.20
C SER A 339 -7.04 -2.65 -5.63
N GLY A 340 -5.84 -2.93 -6.14
CA GLY A 340 -5.64 -3.47 -7.48
C GLY A 340 -6.12 -4.92 -7.65
N MET A 341 -6.48 -5.64 -6.58
CA MET A 341 -7.10 -6.97 -6.73
C MET A 341 -8.53 -6.88 -7.25
N TYR A 342 -9.26 -5.81 -6.91
CA TYR A 342 -10.71 -5.73 -7.10
C TYR A 342 -11.12 -4.66 -8.13
N MET A 343 -10.28 -3.64 -8.36
CA MET A 343 -10.58 -2.53 -9.26
C MET A 343 -11.00 -2.98 -10.66
N GLY A 344 -10.27 -3.91 -11.28
CA GLY A 344 -10.60 -4.42 -12.59
C GLY A 344 -11.93 -5.20 -12.64
N GLU A 345 -12.26 -5.93 -11.57
CA GLU A 345 -13.52 -6.67 -11.48
C GLU A 345 -14.73 -5.72 -11.36
N ILE A 346 -14.60 -4.61 -10.62
CA ILE A 346 -15.63 -3.56 -10.56
C ILE A 346 -15.89 -3.01 -11.97
N VAL A 347 -14.83 -2.70 -12.73
CA VAL A 347 -14.95 -2.24 -14.13
C VAL A 347 -15.65 -3.29 -15.00
N ARG A 348 -15.28 -4.57 -14.87
CA ARG A 348 -15.90 -5.68 -15.61
C ARG A 348 -17.40 -5.77 -15.36
N LEU A 349 -17.82 -5.70 -14.09
CA LEU A 349 -19.23 -5.80 -13.71
C LEU A 349 -20.06 -4.62 -14.22
N ILE A 350 -19.49 -3.41 -14.23
CA ILE A 350 -20.13 -2.23 -14.84
C ILE A 350 -20.30 -2.44 -16.34
N MET A 351 -19.25 -2.93 -17.04
CA MET A 351 -19.36 -3.22 -18.48
C MET A 351 -20.44 -4.27 -18.77
N LEU A 352 -20.50 -5.35 -17.98
CA LEU A 352 -21.55 -6.38 -18.14
C LEU A 352 -22.96 -5.81 -17.94
N ASP A 353 -23.15 -4.97 -16.93
CA ASP A 353 -24.44 -4.34 -16.68
C ASP A 353 -24.87 -3.41 -17.82
N LEU A 354 -23.93 -2.65 -18.40
CA LEU A 354 -24.22 -1.82 -19.59
C LEU A 354 -24.48 -2.68 -20.83
N ILE A 355 -23.80 -3.81 -21.01
CA ILE A 355 -24.08 -4.76 -22.10
C ILE A 355 -25.50 -5.33 -21.96
N HIS A 356 -25.89 -5.77 -20.76
CA HIS A 356 -27.24 -6.29 -20.49
C HIS A 356 -28.33 -5.23 -20.74
N GLN A 357 -28.02 -3.96 -20.54
CA GLN A 357 -28.93 -2.84 -20.84
C GLN A 357 -28.89 -2.40 -22.31
N ASN A 358 -28.13 -3.07 -23.18
CA ASN A 358 -27.87 -2.68 -24.57
C ASN A 358 -27.25 -1.27 -24.71
N LEU A 359 -26.40 -0.90 -23.76
CA LEU A 359 -25.69 0.39 -23.67
C LEU A 359 -24.19 0.27 -23.92
N LEU A 360 -23.63 -0.91 -24.15
CA LEU A 360 -22.21 -1.08 -24.48
C LEU A 360 -22.04 -2.28 -25.41
N PHE A 361 -21.16 -2.17 -26.40
CA PHE A 361 -20.91 -3.21 -27.41
C PHE A 361 -22.19 -3.68 -28.12
N ILE A 362 -23.06 -2.73 -28.48
CA ILE A 362 -24.37 -2.99 -29.09
C ILE A 362 -24.21 -3.87 -30.34
N GLY A 363 -24.88 -5.03 -30.34
CA GLY A 363 -24.84 -6.00 -31.43
C GLY A 363 -23.55 -6.85 -31.53
N LYS A 364 -22.64 -6.75 -30.56
CA LYS A 364 -21.33 -7.44 -30.58
C LYS A 364 -21.17 -8.55 -29.52
N CYS A 365 -22.14 -8.72 -28.61
CA CYS A 365 -22.08 -9.69 -27.49
C CYS A 365 -23.32 -10.59 -27.45
N ASN A 366 -23.71 -11.14 -28.60
CA ASN A 366 -24.98 -11.87 -28.77
C ASN A 366 -24.77 -13.36 -29.11
N GLY A 367 -23.53 -13.81 -29.31
CA GLY A 367 -23.19 -15.18 -29.70
C GLY A 367 -22.76 -16.05 -28.52
N SER A 368 -23.01 -17.36 -28.63
CA SER A 368 -22.61 -18.36 -27.60
C SER A 368 -21.10 -18.42 -27.35
N GLU A 369 -20.28 -18.05 -28.33
CA GLU A 369 -18.82 -18.01 -28.20
C GLU A 369 -18.32 -16.78 -27.41
N ASP A 370 -19.11 -15.70 -27.37
CA ASP A 370 -18.73 -14.47 -26.64
C ASP A 370 -18.63 -14.73 -25.13
N PHE A 371 -19.47 -15.62 -24.60
CA PHE A 371 -19.47 -16.01 -23.19
C PHE A 371 -18.21 -16.78 -22.75
N LYS A 372 -17.36 -17.20 -23.68
CA LYS A 372 -16.06 -17.85 -23.37
C LYS A 372 -14.90 -16.85 -23.26
N THR A 373 -15.16 -15.57 -23.52
CA THR A 373 -14.12 -14.54 -23.50
C THR A 373 -13.77 -14.09 -22.07
N PRO A 374 -12.59 -13.48 -21.85
CA PRO A 374 -12.23 -12.95 -20.53
C PRO A 374 -13.24 -11.94 -19.96
N LEU A 375 -13.96 -11.17 -20.80
CA LEU A 375 -14.98 -10.23 -20.33
C LEU A 375 -16.10 -10.92 -19.51
N PHE A 376 -16.55 -12.09 -19.94
CA PHE A 376 -17.60 -12.86 -19.28
C PHE A 376 -17.06 -13.81 -18.20
N THR A 377 -15.74 -13.87 -18.03
CA THR A 377 -15.08 -14.65 -16.98
C THR A 377 -14.79 -13.76 -15.78
N ARG A 378 -15.19 -14.19 -14.59
CA ARG A 378 -14.87 -13.49 -13.34
C ARG A 378 -13.36 -13.29 -13.19
N GLY A 379 -12.92 -12.08 -12.85
CA GLY A 379 -11.50 -11.74 -12.75
C GLY A 379 -10.79 -11.63 -14.10
N GLY A 380 -11.50 -11.73 -15.23
CA GLY A 380 -10.92 -11.64 -16.57
C GLY A 380 -10.57 -10.23 -17.02
N PHE A 381 -10.94 -9.20 -16.25
CA PHE A 381 -10.49 -7.82 -16.46
C PHE A 381 -9.52 -7.39 -15.35
N TYR A 382 -8.23 -7.38 -15.65
CA TYR A 382 -7.19 -7.06 -14.68
C TYR A 382 -7.00 -5.56 -14.48
N THR A 383 -6.53 -5.14 -13.30
CA THR A 383 -6.23 -3.73 -13.01
C THR A 383 -5.18 -3.11 -13.95
N LYS A 384 -4.27 -3.91 -14.53
CA LYS A 384 -3.37 -3.42 -15.59
C LYS A 384 -4.12 -2.89 -16.82
N TYR A 385 -5.31 -3.41 -17.11
CA TYR A 385 -6.16 -2.94 -18.19
C TYR A 385 -6.77 -1.58 -17.87
N VAL A 386 -7.20 -1.36 -16.62
CA VAL A 386 -7.64 -0.04 -16.14
C VAL A 386 -6.53 1.00 -16.33
N SER A 387 -5.31 0.67 -15.87
CA SER A 387 -4.14 1.54 -16.05
C SER A 387 -3.85 1.82 -17.52
N SER A 388 -3.89 0.80 -18.39
CA SER A 388 -3.60 0.94 -19.82
C SER A 388 -4.64 1.79 -20.55
N VAL A 389 -5.93 1.59 -20.27
CA VAL A 389 -7.03 2.40 -20.80
C VAL A 389 -6.89 3.87 -20.41
N GLU A 390 -6.46 4.17 -19.19
CA GLU A 390 -6.27 5.54 -18.71
C GLU A 390 -4.99 6.24 -19.23
N MET A 391 -4.09 5.50 -19.88
CA MET A 391 -2.95 6.07 -20.60
C MET A 391 -3.36 6.67 -21.95
N ASP A 392 -4.53 6.33 -22.48
CA ASP A 392 -5.00 6.94 -23.72
C ASP A 392 -5.22 8.46 -23.56
N GLU A 393 -4.60 9.21 -24.47
CA GLU A 393 -4.78 10.65 -24.65
C GLU A 393 -5.40 10.92 -26.03
N GLY A 394 -6.16 12.02 -26.15
CA GLY A 394 -6.86 12.34 -27.39
C GLY A 394 -8.00 11.37 -27.72
N ILE A 395 -8.27 11.19 -29.03
CA ILE A 395 -9.44 10.50 -29.56
C ILE A 395 -9.14 9.12 -30.19
N GLY A 396 -7.88 8.68 -30.16
CA GLY A 396 -7.44 7.46 -30.87
C GLY A 396 -7.76 6.14 -30.16
N PHE A 397 -7.80 6.16 -28.82
CA PHE A 397 -8.10 5.00 -27.97
C PHE A 397 -7.26 3.75 -28.26
N SER A 398 -5.97 3.91 -28.59
CA SER A 398 -5.14 2.80 -29.06
C SER A 398 -4.91 1.73 -27.99
N ASN A 399 -4.69 2.13 -26.73
CA ASN A 399 -4.57 1.19 -25.62
C ASN A 399 -5.91 0.53 -25.31
N THR A 400 -6.98 1.31 -25.29
CA THR A 400 -8.35 0.80 -25.05
C THR A 400 -8.72 -0.25 -26.09
N ARG A 401 -8.46 -0.01 -27.38
CA ARG A 401 -8.71 -0.99 -28.45
C ARG A 401 -7.95 -2.29 -28.23
N ARG A 402 -6.67 -2.22 -27.88
CA ARG A 402 -5.85 -3.41 -27.57
C ARG A 402 -6.38 -4.17 -26.35
N VAL A 403 -6.75 -3.45 -25.29
CA VAL A 403 -7.37 -4.05 -24.10
C VAL A 403 -8.68 -4.74 -24.45
N LEU A 404 -9.52 -4.11 -25.28
CA LEU A 404 -10.78 -4.69 -25.74
C LEU A 404 -10.56 -5.95 -26.57
N GLU A 405 -9.56 -5.97 -27.45
CA GLU A 405 -9.16 -7.18 -28.18
C GLU A 405 -8.71 -8.30 -27.24
N ASP A 406 -7.87 -8.00 -26.25
CA ASP A 406 -7.37 -8.96 -25.25
C ASP A 406 -8.51 -9.63 -24.48
N ILE A 407 -9.59 -8.91 -24.20
CA ILE A 407 -10.77 -9.44 -23.49
C ILE A 407 -11.84 -10.00 -24.41
N GLY A 408 -11.57 -10.10 -25.71
CA GLY A 408 -12.41 -10.77 -26.70
C GLY A 408 -13.36 -9.87 -27.50
N ILE A 409 -13.31 -8.55 -27.34
CA ILE A 409 -14.13 -7.59 -28.08
C ILE A 409 -13.43 -7.15 -29.37
N ARG A 410 -13.99 -7.56 -30.52
CA ARG A 410 -13.45 -7.21 -31.85
C ARG A 410 -14.13 -5.99 -32.46
N ASN A 411 -13.33 -5.18 -33.15
CA ASN A 411 -13.75 -3.99 -33.89
C ASN A 411 -14.60 -3.01 -33.05
N PRO A 412 -14.18 -2.62 -31.82
CA PRO A 412 -14.99 -1.75 -30.97
C PRO A 412 -15.24 -0.39 -31.64
N SER A 413 -16.44 0.15 -31.46
CA SER A 413 -16.76 1.50 -31.97
C SER A 413 -16.00 2.56 -31.19
N TYR A 414 -16.02 3.80 -31.70
CA TYR A 414 -15.49 4.95 -30.96
C TYR A 414 -16.20 5.11 -29.61
N ASP A 415 -17.53 5.07 -29.61
CA ASP A 415 -18.36 5.24 -28.40
C ASP A 415 -18.05 4.15 -27.37
N ASP A 416 -17.88 2.90 -27.81
CA ASP A 416 -17.50 1.81 -26.91
C ASP A 416 -16.17 2.09 -26.19
N CYS A 417 -15.17 2.57 -26.94
CA CYS A 417 -13.87 2.92 -26.37
C CYS A 417 -13.98 4.09 -25.39
N ALA A 418 -14.73 5.14 -25.75
CA ALA A 418 -14.95 6.30 -24.91
C ALA A 418 -15.62 5.94 -23.57
N ILE A 419 -16.62 5.05 -23.62
CA ILE A 419 -17.35 4.60 -22.43
C ILE A 419 -16.46 3.74 -21.54
N VAL A 420 -15.73 2.78 -22.10
CA VAL A 420 -14.79 1.94 -21.33
C VAL A 420 -13.75 2.81 -20.63
N GLN A 421 -13.23 3.82 -21.33
CA GLN A 421 -12.33 4.80 -20.74
C GLN A 421 -13.00 5.61 -19.62
N HIS A 422 -14.25 6.01 -19.80
CA HIS A 422 -15.00 6.76 -18.79
C HIS A 422 -15.23 5.93 -17.52
N ILE A 423 -15.61 4.66 -17.66
CA ILE A 423 -15.78 3.72 -16.54
C ILE A 423 -14.47 3.57 -15.76
N CYS A 424 -13.36 3.31 -16.45
CA CYS A 424 -12.04 3.16 -15.82
C CYS A 424 -11.68 4.41 -14.99
N LYS A 425 -11.82 5.59 -15.58
CA LYS A 425 -11.54 6.88 -14.92
C LYS A 425 -12.39 7.09 -13.66
N ILE A 426 -13.68 6.74 -13.69
CA ILE A 426 -14.56 6.91 -12.53
C ILE A 426 -14.15 5.96 -11.41
N VAL A 427 -13.95 4.67 -11.72
CA VAL A 427 -13.61 3.65 -10.71
C VAL A 427 -12.26 3.95 -10.07
N SER A 428 -11.22 4.25 -10.85
CA SER A 428 -9.89 4.55 -10.31
C SER A 428 -9.85 5.87 -9.53
N LYS A 429 -10.58 6.90 -9.99
CA LYS A 429 -10.71 8.18 -9.27
C LYS A 429 -11.43 7.99 -7.94
N ARG A 430 -12.49 7.18 -7.90
CA ARG A 430 -13.21 6.83 -6.65
C ARG A 430 -12.25 6.17 -5.65
N ALA A 431 -11.52 5.15 -6.09
CA ALA A 431 -10.53 4.44 -5.28
C ALA A 431 -9.43 5.38 -4.75
N ALA A 432 -8.88 6.25 -5.62
CA ALA A 432 -7.87 7.23 -5.23
C ALA A 432 -8.38 8.26 -4.22
N ARG A 433 -9.65 8.68 -4.33
CA ARG A 433 -10.27 9.62 -3.38
C ARG A 433 -10.53 8.98 -2.02
N LEU A 434 -10.97 7.72 -1.97
CA LEU A 434 -11.12 6.96 -0.72
C LEU A 434 -9.77 6.77 0.00
N ALA A 435 -8.72 6.38 -0.72
CA ALA A 435 -7.37 6.29 -0.17
C ALA A 435 -6.87 7.65 0.34
N GLY A 436 -7.10 8.72 -0.42
CA GLY A 436 -6.74 10.09 -0.03
C GLY A 436 -7.47 10.59 1.21
N ALA A 437 -8.76 10.25 1.35
CA ALA A 437 -9.54 10.57 2.55
C ALA A 437 -9.01 9.81 3.78
N GLY A 438 -8.68 8.53 3.64
CA GLY A 438 -8.04 7.74 4.70
C GLY A 438 -6.72 8.34 5.16
N LEU A 439 -5.85 8.75 4.23
CA LEU A 439 -4.59 9.42 4.56
C LEU A 439 -4.80 10.79 5.22
N ALA A 440 -5.81 11.54 4.79
CA ALA A 440 -6.13 12.83 5.39
C ALA A 440 -6.51 12.69 6.88
N VAL A 441 -7.21 11.62 7.27
CA VAL A 441 -7.45 11.30 8.70
C VAL A 441 -6.13 11.18 9.45
N LEU A 442 -5.20 10.39 8.93
CA LEU A 442 -3.91 10.14 9.59
C LEU A 442 -3.08 11.42 9.72
N ILE A 443 -2.94 12.19 8.64
CA ILE A 443 -2.17 13.43 8.64
C ILE A 443 -2.76 14.43 9.65
N ASN A 444 -4.08 14.60 9.64
CA ASN A 444 -4.76 15.51 10.57
C ASN A 444 -4.65 15.03 12.02
N ARG A 445 -4.69 13.71 12.26
CA ARG A 445 -4.55 13.09 13.59
C ARG A 445 -3.15 13.24 14.19
N ILE A 446 -2.11 13.06 13.36
CA ILE A 446 -0.71 13.24 13.74
C ILE A 446 -0.44 14.72 14.07
N ASN A 447 -1.03 15.63 13.29
CA ASN A 447 -0.99 17.08 13.49
C ASN A 447 0.44 17.65 13.66
N LYS A 448 1.39 17.15 12.85
CA LYS A 448 2.74 17.70 12.73
C LYS A 448 2.79 18.70 11.56
N PRO A 449 3.61 19.78 11.62
CA PRO A 449 3.67 20.78 10.55
C PRO A 449 4.10 20.23 9.18
N ASN A 450 4.96 19.21 9.18
CA ASN A 450 5.42 18.51 7.98
C ASN A 450 5.23 17.02 8.20
N VAL A 451 4.58 16.34 7.25
CA VAL A 451 4.36 14.89 7.29
C VAL A 451 4.74 14.28 5.94
N THR A 452 5.61 13.29 5.98
CA THR A 452 5.94 12.46 4.82
C THR A 452 5.20 11.13 4.93
N VAL A 453 4.60 10.72 3.81
CA VAL A 453 3.99 9.41 3.64
C VAL A 453 4.92 8.57 2.76
N GLY A 454 5.50 7.51 3.33
CA GLY A 454 6.19 6.49 2.56
C GLY A 454 5.16 5.60 1.86
N VAL A 455 5.22 5.50 0.54
CA VAL A 455 4.26 4.75 -0.27
C VAL A 455 4.97 3.63 -1.04
N ASP A 456 4.40 2.43 -1.03
CA ASP A 456 4.76 1.33 -1.91
C ASP A 456 3.50 0.67 -2.50
N GLY A 457 3.68 -0.17 -3.51
CA GLY A 457 2.63 -0.94 -4.17
C GLY A 457 2.44 -0.58 -5.65
N SER A 458 2.04 -1.61 -6.42
CA SER A 458 1.93 -1.55 -7.88
C SER A 458 0.87 -0.57 -8.38
N LEU A 459 -0.23 -0.39 -7.65
CA LEU A 459 -1.31 0.52 -8.05
C LEU A 459 -0.81 1.97 -7.99
N TYR A 460 -0.10 2.35 -6.93
CA TYR A 460 0.48 3.69 -6.82
C TYR A 460 1.61 3.92 -7.83
N ARG A 461 2.46 2.92 -8.08
CA ARG A 461 3.61 3.02 -8.99
C ARG A 461 3.23 3.13 -10.46
N TYR A 462 2.27 2.31 -10.91
CA TYR A 462 2.05 2.09 -12.33
C TYR A 462 0.74 2.68 -12.87
N HIS A 463 -0.22 3.02 -12.02
CA HIS A 463 -1.46 3.62 -12.50
C HIS A 463 -1.24 5.11 -12.87
N PRO A 464 -1.54 5.54 -14.11
CA PRO A 464 -1.10 6.84 -14.63
C PRO A 464 -1.69 8.05 -13.88
N ARG A 465 -2.89 7.89 -13.29
CA ARG A 465 -3.64 9.00 -12.67
C ARG A 465 -3.89 8.85 -11.18
N PHE A 466 -3.57 7.69 -10.57
CA PHE A 466 -4.01 7.38 -9.22
C PHE A 466 -3.37 8.32 -8.19
N LYS A 467 -2.04 8.46 -8.25
CA LYS A 467 -1.27 9.40 -7.43
C LYS A 467 -1.84 10.81 -7.49
N ARG A 468 -2.01 11.37 -8.69
CA ARG A 468 -2.51 12.74 -8.89
C ARG A 468 -3.91 12.94 -8.31
N ASN A 469 -4.82 11.99 -8.54
CA ASN A 469 -6.19 12.06 -8.03
C ASN A 469 -6.22 11.98 -6.49
N MET A 470 -5.38 11.12 -5.91
CA MET A 470 -5.23 10.98 -4.47
C MET A 470 -4.64 12.24 -3.83
N GLU A 471 -3.55 12.78 -4.37
CA GLU A 471 -2.92 14.02 -3.89
C GLU A 471 -3.88 15.21 -3.95
N LYS A 472 -4.63 15.36 -5.05
CA LYS A 472 -5.64 16.42 -5.19
C LYS A 472 -6.75 16.29 -4.13
N CYS A 473 -7.18 15.06 -3.84
CA CYS A 473 -8.14 14.79 -2.77
C CYS A 473 -7.57 15.23 -1.41
N MET A 474 -6.34 14.82 -1.10
CA MET A 474 -5.68 15.16 0.16
C MET A 474 -5.49 16.67 0.35
N GLN A 475 -5.16 17.43 -0.70
CA GLN A 475 -5.02 18.89 -0.64
C GLN A 475 -6.29 19.62 -0.17
N ASN A 476 -7.46 19.02 -0.41
CA ASN A 476 -8.75 19.57 0.00
C ASN A 476 -9.14 19.16 1.43
N LEU A 477 -8.70 17.98 1.88
CA LEU A 477 -9.14 17.35 3.13
C LEU A 477 -8.15 17.55 4.30
N VAL A 478 -6.87 17.71 4.01
CA VAL A 478 -5.83 17.96 5.03
C VAL A 478 -5.92 19.40 5.54
N SER A 479 -5.75 19.58 6.84
CA SER A 479 -5.72 20.89 7.50
C SER A 479 -4.66 21.80 6.89
N LYS A 480 -5.03 23.06 6.61
CA LYS A 480 -4.20 24.00 5.83
C LYS A 480 -2.85 24.36 6.47
N ASN A 481 -2.68 24.12 7.76
CA ASN A 481 -1.44 24.33 8.50
C ASN A 481 -0.44 23.16 8.39
N ILE A 482 -0.83 22.04 7.76
CA ILE A 482 0.00 20.85 7.62
C ILE A 482 0.48 20.74 6.17
N LYS A 483 1.80 20.68 5.98
CA LYS A 483 2.41 20.34 4.70
C LYS A 483 2.63 18.84 4.65
N PHE A 484 2.27 18.21 3.54
CA PHE A 484 2.52 16.80 3.34
C PHE A 484 3.22 16.51 2.02
N LYS A 485 3.95 15.39 1.95
CA LYS A 485 4.49 14.86 0.69
C LYS A 485 4.40 13.34 0.65
N LEU A 486 4.19 12.81 -0.55
CA LEU A 486 4.23 11.37 -0.79
C LEU A 486 5.59 10.98 -1.37
N SER A 487 6.28 10.06 -0.71
CA SER A 487 7.59 9.57 -1.10
C SER A 487 7.51 8.11 -1.48
N LEU A 488 8.00 7.76 -2.68
CA LEU A 488 8.03 6.37 -3.11
C LEU A 488 9.13 5.62 -2.37
N SER A 489 8.77 4.54 -1.66
CA SER A 489 9.71 3.71 -0.91
C SER A 489 10.15 2.54 -1.77
N ASP A 490 11.33 2.60 -2.39
CA ASP A 490 11.86 1.49 -3.18
C ASP A 490 12.27 0.33 -2.28
N ASP A 491 11.55 -0.79 -2.39
CA ASP A 491 11.74 -2.00 -1.59
C ASP A 491 11.49 -1.78 -0.09
N GLY A 492 10.33 -1.17 0.22
CA GLY A 492 9.99 -0.76 1.58
C GLY A 492 9.91 -1.93 2.57
N SER A 493 9.35 -3.06 2.15
CA SER A 493 9.20 -4.26 2.99
C SER A 493 10.53 -4.88 3.39
N GLY A 494 11.45 -5.09 2.43
CA GLY A 494 12.75 -5.72 2.68
C GLY A 494 13.71 -4.81 3.44
N LYS A 495 13.95 -3.59 2.93
CA LYS A 495 14.83 -2.60 3.59
C LYS A 495 14.33 -2.25 4.98
N GLY A 496 13.02 -2.01 5.10
CA GLY A 496 12.39 -1.63 6.35
C GLY A 496 12.52 -2.69 7.43
N ALA A 497 12.34 -3.97 7.07
CA ALA A 497 12.54 -5.06 8.02
C ALA A 497 14.00 -5.19 8.46
N GLY A 498 14.96 -5.02 7.55
CA GLY A 498 16.38 -4.94 7.91
C GLY A 498 16.67 -3.80 8.89
N LEU A 499 16.18 -2.58 8.60
CA LEU A 499 16.34 -1.43 9.49
C LEU A 499 15.75 -1.67 10.89
N ILE A 500 14.54 -2.23 10.97
CA ILE A 500 13.92 -2.57 12.27
C ILE A 500 14.75 -3.64 12.99
N ALA A 501 15.27 -4.65 12.28
CA ALA A 501 16.12 -5.67 12.88
C ALA A 501 17.42 -5.09 13.47
N VAL A 502 18.01 -4.06 12.85
CA VAL A 502 19.18 -3.35 13.40
C VAL A 502 18.81 -2.59 14.67
N VAL A 503 17.71 -1.83 14.64
CA VAL A 503 17.24 -1.07 15.80
C VAL A 503 16.91 -2.02 16.96
N ALA A 504 16.23 -3.13 16.67
CA ALA A 504 15.94 -4.20 17.62
C ALA A 504 17.23 -4.77 18.24
N SER A 505 18.19 -5.15 17.40
CA SER A 505 19.46 -5.76 17.83
C SER A 505 20.28 -4.83 18.73
N ARG A 506 20.39 -3.54 18.36
CA ARG A 506 21.09 -2.53 19.19
C ARG A 506 20.47 -2.40 20.57
N TYR A 507 19.14 -2.37 20.63
CA TYR A 507 18.44 -2.26 21.91
C TYR A 507 18.68 -3.51 22.78
N LEU A 508 18.66 -4.70 22.18
CA LEU A 508 18.99 -5.96 22.88
C LEU A 508 20.44 -5.98 23.41
N GLN A 509 21.39 -5.42 22.66
CA GLN A 509 22.78 -5.29 23.11
C GLN A 509 22.94 -4.30 24.27
N GLN A 510 22.24 -3.16 24.22
CA GLN A 510 22.24 -2.19 25.33
C GLN A 510 21.62 -2.79 26.60
N LEU A 511 20.53 -3.55 26.46
CA LEU A 511 19.91 -4.28 27.56
C LEU A 511 20.84 -5.34 28.16
N SER A 512 21.49 -6.16 27.33
CA SER A 512 22.39 -7.20 27.83
C SER A 512 23.58 -6.60 28.60
N GLN A 513 24.15 -5.50 28.08
CA GLN A 513 25.20 -4.74 28.74
C GLN A 513 24.74 -4.14 30.08
N SER A 514 23.53 -3.58 30.15
CA SER A 514 22.95 -3.04 31.39
C SER A 514 22.60 -4.14 32.41
N THR A 515 22.08 -5.30 32.00
CA THR A 515 21.90 -6.46 32.91
C THR A 515 23.22 -7.03 33.41
N SER A 516 24.28 -7.04 32.59
CA SER A 516 25.61 -7.51 33.00
C SER A 516 26.32 -6.54 33.95
N THR A 517 26.01 -5.25 33.91
CA THR A 517 26.48 -4.25 34.89
C THR A 517 25.62 -4.24 36.17
N LEU A 518 24.31 -4.54 36.07
CA LEU A 518 23.40 -4.66 37.21
C LEU A 518 23.62 -5.93 38.06
N HIS A 519 24.33 -6.94 37.55
CA HIS A 519 24.83 -8.05 38.39
C HIS A 519 25.92 -7.62 39.39
N ASN A 520 26.33 -6.34 39.39
CA ASN A 520 27.22 -5.79 40.39
C ASN A 520 26.59 -4.85 41.42
N HIS A 521 25.37 -4.29 41.26
CA HIS A 521 24.67 -3.53 42.32
C HIS A 521 23.14 -3.45 42.09
N ASN A 522 22.38 -3.86 43.12
CA ASN A 522 20.93 -3.77 43.39
C ASN A 522 19.90 -3.32 42.30
N ASN A 523 19.00 -4.25 41.98
CA ASN A 523 17.52 -4.16 42.02
C ASN A 523 16.77 -3.03 41.25
N GLU A 524 17.06 -2.83 39.96
CA GLU A 524 16.11 -2.18 39.03
C GLU A 524 15.39 -3.21 38.15
N LYS A 525 14.05 -3.10 38.08
CA LYS A 525 13.18 -4.00 37.31
C LYS A 525 13.39 -3.82 35.81
N VAL A 526 13.77 -4.89 35.12
CA VAL A 526 13.77 -4.98 33.64
C VAL A 526 12.36 -4.62 33.11
N PRO A 527 12.22 -3.74 32.09
CA PRO A 527 10.91 -3.33 31.58
C PRO A 527 10.09 -4.52 31.04
N THR A 528 8.78 -4.53 31.33
CA THR A 528 7.85 -5.64 31.10
C THR A 528 7.75 -6.09 29.63
N GLN A 529 7.90 -5.17 28.68
CA GLN A 529 7.87 -5.50 27.23
C GLN A 529 9.03 -6.42 26.80
N PHE A 530 10.14 -6.39 27.53
CA PHE A 530 11.32 -7.20 27.24
C PHE A 530 11.47 -8.42 28.12
N GLN A 531 10.82 -8.47 29.29
CA GLN A 531 10.62 -9.74 29.99
C GLN A 531 9.83 -10.72 29.13
N LYS A 532 8.80 -10.24 28.39
CA LYS A 532 8.10 -11.04 27.39
C LYS A 532 9.05 -11.53 26.29
N HIS A 533 9.87 -10.64 25.70
CA HIS A 533 10.82 -10.99 24.63
C HIS A 533 11.98 -11.92 25.08
N LEU A 534 12.54 -11.70 26.27
CA LEU A 534 13.56 -12.58 26.86
C LEU A 534 12.97 -13.93 27.26
N SER A 535 11.73 -13.97 27.77
CA SER A 535 11.06 -15.24 28.09
C SER A 535 10.75 -16.10 26.85
N THR A 536 10.47 -15.48 25.69
CA THR A 536 10.32 -16.20 24.42
C THR A 536 11.66 -16.65 23.84
N LEU A 537 12.75 -15.91 24.06
CA LEU A 537 14.10 -16.28 23.61
C LEU A 537 14.82 -17.29 24.53
N GLN A 538 14.44 -17.36 25.82
CA GLN A 538 15.08 -18.21 26.83
C GLN A 538 14.26 -19.44 27.21
N SER A 539 13.10 -19.69 26.58
CA SER A 539 12.33 -20.91 26.86
C SER A 539 13.10 -22.15 26.37
N PRO A 540 13.62 -23.00 27.26
CA PRO A 540 14.18 -24.28 26.86
C PRO A 540 13.02 -25.24 26.60
N MET A 541 13.09 -26.00 25.52
CA MET A 541 12.85 -27.45 25.62
C MET A 541 13.99 -28.15 24.91
#